data_AF-A0AAW8QA53-F1
#
_entry.id   AF-A0AAW8QA53-F1
#
_cell.length_a   1.000
_cell.length_b   1.000
_cell.length_c   1.000
_cell.angle_alpha   90.00
_cell.angle_beta   90.00
_cell.angle_gamma   90.00
#
_symmetry.space_group_name_H-M   'P 1'
#
loop_
_entity.id
_entity.type
_entity.pdbx_description
1 polymer ?
#
loop_
_entity_poly.entity_id
_entity_poly.type
_entity_poly.pdbx_seq_one_letter_code
_entity_poly.pdbx_strand_id
1 'polypeptide(L)'
;MIKLTNLQQITTLPITTILQEQIKSIFSEPFHDEAEAQQAWDELQCELWFLTSKSELSAVVVDDIEMLKRALTYTEFEDELDYGAVLTLSIVEDSGKGIYLLLPKTLLTELRQYFSIEND
;
A
#
# COMPACT_ATOMS: atom_id res chain seq x y z
N MET A 1 7.24 -9.35 2.84
CA MET A 1 6.59 -8.04 2.64
C MET A 1 7.67 -6.98 2.58
N ILE A 2 7.62 -6.08 1.59
CA ILE A 2 8.52 -4.93 1.51
C ILE A 2 7.75 -3.71 1.99
N LYS A 3 8.35 -2.89 2.87
CA LYS A 3 7.77 -1.64 3.34
C LYS A 3 8.67 -0.48 2.92
N LEU A 4 8.07 0.55 2.33
CA LEU A 4 8.76 1.75 1.89
C LEU A 4 8.13 2.97 2.57
N THR A 5 8.96 3.85 3.10
CA THR A 5 8.56 5.18 3.59
C THR A 5 9.06 6.30 2.67
N ASN A 6 9.90 5.94 1.70
CA ASN A 6 10.48 6.87 0.74
C ASN A 6 10.05 6.50 -0.68
N LEU A 7 9.41 7.46 -1.35
CA LEU A 7 8.84 7.31 -2.69
C LEU A 7 9.89 6.99 -3.76
N GLN A 8 11.15 7.42 -3.59
CA GLN A 8 12.22 7.09 -4.54
C GLN A 8 12.53 5.59 -4.55
N GLN A 9 12.25 4.88 -3.46
CA GLN A 9 12.47 3.43 -3.34
C GLN A 9 11.46 2.61 -4.15
N ILE A 10 10.39 3.19 -4.70
CA ILE A 10 9.44 2.49 -5.57
C ILE A 10 10.16 1.82 -6.76
N THR A 11 11.23 2.46 -7.26
CA THR A 11 12.08 1.93 -8.34
C THR A 11 12.80 0.63 -7.97
N THR A 12 12.89 0.30 -6.68
CA THR A 12 13.52 -0.93 -6.18
C THR A 12 12.55 -2.10 -6.06
N LEU A 13 11.25 -1.86 -6.22
CA LEU A 13 10.25 -2.92 -6.13
C LEU A 13 10.42 -3.89 -7.30
N PRO A 14 10.31 -5.21 -7.07
CA PRO A 14 10.48 -6.24 -8.09
C PRO A 14 9.23 -6.37 -8.98
N ILE A 15 8.86 -5.28 -9.63
CA ILE A 15 7.71 -5.12 -10.54
C ILE A 15 8.16 -4.47 -11.85
N THR A 16 7.26 -4.34 -12.83
CA THR A 16 7.58 -3.71 -14.12
C THR A 16 7.83 -2.22 -13.94
N THR A 17 8.71 -1.65 -14.76
CA THR A 17 8.96 -0.19 -14.76
C THR A 17 7.70 0.61 -15.02
N ILE A 18 6.81 0.11 -15.88
CA ILE A 18 5.49 0.72 -16.15
C ILE A 18 4.69 0.85 -14.86
N LEU A 19 4.61 -0.22 -14.05
CA LEU A 19 3.88 -0.19 -12.80
C LEU A 19 4.56 0.73 -11.77
N GLN A 20 5.90 0.75 -11.71
CA GLN A 20 6.63 1.70 -10.88
C GLN A 20 6.30 3.16 -11.24
N GLU A 21 6.30 3.51 -12.52
CA GLU A 21 5.95 4.85 -13.00
C GLU A 21 4.49 5.21 -12.70
N GLN A 22 3.56 4.27 -12.88
CA GLN A 22 2.15 4.47 -12.55
C GLN A 22 1.95 4.80 -11.06
N ILE A 23 2.56 4.03 -10.17
CA ILE A 23 2.48 4.26 -8.72
C ILE A 23 3.12 5.60 -8.35
N LYS A 24 4.29 5.94 -8.92
CA LYS A 24 4.92 7.24 -8.70
C LYS A 24 4.01 8.38 -9.14
N SER A 25 3.37 8.24 -10.30
CA SER A 25 2.41 9.23 -10.81
C SER A 25 1.29 9.46 -9.81
N ILE A 26 0.63 8.40 -9.33
CA ILE A 26 -0.47 8.48 -8.36
C ILE A 26 -0.05 9.24 -7.10
N PHE A 27 1.15 8.97 -6.57
CA PHE A 27 1.63 9.65 -5.36
C PHE A 27 2.09 11.09 -5.59
N SER A 28 2.47 11.45 -6.83
CA SER A 28 2.91 12.80 -7.17
C SER A 28 1.82 13.71 -7.71
N GLU A 29 0.75 13.16 -8.31
CA GLU A 29 -0.32 13.92 -8.98
C GLU A 29 -1.00 15.00 -8.11
N PRO A 30 -1.26 14.78 -6.80
CA PRO A 30 -1.88 15.82 -5.98
C PRO A 30 -0.90 16.94 -5.56
N PHE A 31 0.39 16.82 -5.86
CA PHE A 31 1.45 17.74 -5.43
C PHE A 31 2.12 18.43 -6.63
N HIS A 32 2.89 19.48 -6.36
CA HIS A 32 3.61 20.19 -7.41
C HIS A 32 4.81 19.39 -7.94
N ASP A 33 5.51 18.68 -7.05
CA ASP A 33 6.68 17.88 -7.37
C ASP A 33 6.89 16.71 -6.39
N GLU A 34 7.86 15.84 -6.71
CA GLU A 34 8.19 14.66 -5.87
C GLU A 34 8.69 15.03 -4.46
N ALA A 35 9.29 16.21 -4.28
CA ALA A 35 9.81 16.63 -2.98
C ALA A 35 8.67 17.05 -2.04
N GLU A 36 7.67 17.77 -2.54
CA GLU A 36 6.46 18.08 -1.80
C GLU A 36 5.67 16.81 -1.44
N ALA A 37 5.55 15.87 -2.39
CA ALA A 37 4.92 14.57 -2.14
C ALA A 37 5.64 13.79 -1.02
N GLN A 38 6.97 13.73 -1.06
CA GLN A 38 7.76 13.08 -0.03
C GLN A 38 7.64 13.79 1.32
N GLN A 39 7.64 15.12 1.36
CA GLN A 39 7.44 15.87 2.60
C GLN A 39 6.09 15.55 3.24
N ALA A 40 5.00 15.53 2.46
CA ALA A 40 3.69 15.16 2.97
C ALA A 40 3.66 13.71 3.49
N TRP A 41 4.37 12.79 2.81
CA TRP A 41 4.55 11.41 3.28
C TRP A 41 5.28 11.34 4.62
N ASP A 42 6.36 12.10 4.80
CA ASP A 42 7.11 12.13 6.05
C ASP A 42 6.29 12.76 7.19
N GLU A 43 5.53 13.84 6.92
CA GLU A 43 4.67 14.51 7.89
C GLU A 43 3.51 13.62 8.38
N LEU A 44 2.86 12.90 7.46
CA LEU A 44 1.78 11.97 7.75
C LEU A 44 2.28 10.57 8.13
N GLN A 45 3.59 10.33 8.07
CA GLN A 45 4.22 9.04 8.31
C GLN A 45 3.66 7.92 7.41
N CYS A 46 3.38 8.26 6.15
CA CYS A 46 2.82 7.33 5.16
C CYS A 46 3.77 6.17 4.87
N GLU A 47 3.20 4.99 4.59
CA GLU A 47 3.95 3.79 4.24
C GLU A 47 3.34 3.10 3.01
N LEU A 48 4.19 2.61 2.10
CA LEU A 48 3.80 1.67 1.04
C LEU A 48 4.22 0.26 1.42
N TRP A 49 3.26 -0.64 1.47
CA TRP A 49 3.44 -2.04 1.80
C TRP A 49 3.20 -2.88 0.54
N PHE A 50 4.25 -3.54 0.08
CA PHE A 50 4.21 -4.42 -1.07
C PHE A 50 4.13 -5.88 -0.64
N LEU A 51 3.05 -6.55 -1.08
CA LEU A 51 2.76 -7.94 -0.81
C LEU A 51 2.51 -8.70 -2.10
N THR A 52 3.11 -9.88 -2.21
CA THR A 52 2.98 -10.77 -3.37
C THR A 52 2.33 -12.11 -3.00
N SER A 53 2.35 -12.50 -1.72
CA SER A 53 1.74 -13.74 -1.25
C SER A 53 1.34 -13.70 0.23
N LYS A 54 0.28 -14.44 0.59
CA LYS A 54 -0.12 -14.71 1.98
C LYS A 54 0.96 -15.39 2.80
N SER A 55 1.85 -16.17 2.16
CA SER A 55 2.96 -16.84 2.86
C SER A 55 3.91 -15.84 3.52
N GLU A 56 3.94 -14.59 3.06
CA GLU A 56 4.75 -13.54 3.66
C GLU A 56 4.26 -13.16 5.06
N LEU A 57 2.98 -13.40 5.39
CA LEU A 57 2.41 -13.08 6.70
C LEU A 57 3.02 -13.89 7.84
N SER A 58 3.52 -15.11 7.58
CA SER A 58 4.10 -15.94 8.64
C SER A 58 5.42 -15.41 9.20
N ALA A 59 6.09 -14.53 8.46
CA ALA A 59 7.36 -13.91 8.85
C ALA A 59 7.18 -12.49 9.40
N VAL A 60 5.94 -11.99 9.46
CA VAL A 60 5.61 -10.63 9.84
C VAL A 60 5.26 -10.57 11.33
N VAL A 61 5.67 -9.50 12.00
CA VAL A 61 5.40 -9.31 13.43
C VAL A 61 3.90 -9.10 13.68
N VAL A 62 3.44 -9.43 14.89
CA VAL A 62 2.00 -9.37 15.22
C VAL A 62 1.40 -7.98 15.01
N ASP A 63 2.13 -6.93 15.36
CA ASP A 63 1.71 -5.53 15.20
C ASP A 63 1.39 -5.18 13.73
N ASP A 64 2.28 -5.61 12.82
CA ASP A 64 2.08 -5.43 11.39
C ASP A 64 0.88 -6.20 10.84
N ILE A 65 0.57 -7.37 11.42
CA ILE A 65 -0.62 -8.13 11.04
C ILE A 65 -1.90 -7.40 11.48
N GLU A 66 -1.93 -6.82 12.68
CA GLU A 66 -3.06 -6.03 13.15
C GLU A 66 -3.25 -4.78 12.29
N MET A 67 -2.15 -4.12 11.94
CA MET A 67 -2.16 -2.95 11.07
C MET A 67 -2.56 -3.29 9.63
N LEU A 68 -2.10 -4.42 9.09
CA LEU A 68 -2.56 -4.95 7.80
C LEU A 68 -4.07 -5.20 7.82
N LYS A 69 -4.57 -5.86 8.87
CA LYS A 69 -6.00 -6.13 9.02
C LYS A 69 -6.79 -4.82 9.03
N ARG A 70 -6.34 -3.82 9.79
CA ARG A 70 -6.97 -2.50 9.84
C ARG A 70 -6.99 -1.82 8.46
N ALA A 71 -5.86 -1.85 7.75
CA ALA A 71 -5.78 -1.30 6.40
C ALA A 71 -6.74 -2.02 5.43
N LEU A 72 -6.83 -3.34 5.49
CA LEU A 72 -7.75 -4.12 4.64
C LEU A 72 -9.23 -3.89 4.96
N THR A 73 -9.57 -3.60 6.21
CA THR A 73 -10.96 -3.35 6.66
C THR A 73 -11.43 -1.94 6.31
N TYR A 74 -10.58 -0.94 6.48
CA TYR A 74 -10.95 0.47 6.32
C TYR A 74 -10.29 1.09 5.09
N THR A 75 -10.48 0.44 3.94
CA THR A 75 -10.01 0.96 2.65
C THR A 75 -10.77 2.24 2.30
N GLU A 76 -10.05 3.34 2.12
CA GLU A 76 -10.61 4.63 1.71
C GLU A 76 -10.49 4.88 0.20
N PHE A 77 -9.49 4.26 -0.42
CA PHE A 77 -9.27 4.34 -1.85
C PHE A 77 -8.75 3.00 -2.36
N GLU A 78 -9.21 2.60 -3.53
CA GLU A 78 -8.80 1.38 -4.23
C GLU A 78 -8.74 1.71 -5.72
N ASP A 79 -7.59 1.45 -6.34
CA ASP A 79 -7.37 1.70 -7.77
C ASP A 79 -6.72 0.49 -8.43
N GLU A 80 -7.25 0.13 -9.60
CA GLU A 80 -6.74 -0.98 -10.39
C GLU A 80 -5.56 -0.52 -11.25
N LEU A 81 -4.41 -1.15 -11.03
CA LEU A 81 -3.20 -0.85 -11.77
C LEU A 81 -2.98 -1.86 -12.89
N ASP A 82 -2.03 -1.56 -13.76
CA ASP A 82 -1.62 -2.48 -14.82
C ASP A 82 -1.16 -3.84 -14.26
N TYR A 83 -1.21 -4.87 -15.12
CA TYR A 83 -0.80 -6.24 -14.80
C TYR A 83 -1.56 -6.91 -13.63
N GLY A 84 -2.78 -6.44 -13.33
CA GLY A 84 -3.65 -7.04 -12.30
C GLY A 84 -3.20 -6.75 -10.87
N ALA A 85 -2.37 -5.71 -10.69
CA ALA A 85 -2.09 -5.14 -9.39
C ALA A 85 -3.22 -4.21 -8.95
N VAL A 86 -3.33 -4.01 -7.65
CA VAL A 86 -4.24 -3.06 -7.03
C VAL A 86 -3.45 -2.24 -6.00
N LEU A 87 -3.76 -0.96 -5.94
CA LEU A 87 -3.27 -0.06 -4.91
C LEU A 87 -4.44 0.35 -4.02
N THR A 88 -4.36 0.07 -2.74
CA THR A 88 -5.36 0.54 -1.76
C THR A 88 -4.72 1.54 -0.81
N LEU A 89 -5.48 2.50 -0.32
CA LEU A 89 -5.09 3.39 0.78
C LEU A 89 -6.09 3.25 1.93
N SER A 90 -5.56 3.25 3.14
CA SER A 90 -6.34 3.29 4.37
C SER A 90 -5.66 4.21 5.39
N ILE A 91 -6.44 5.05 6.04
CA ILE A 91 -5.95 5.87 7.16
C ILE A 91 -6.10 5.05 8.44
N VAL A 92 -4.97 4.72 9.06
CA VAL A 92 -4.92 3.79 10.19
C VAL A 92 -4.85 4.47 11.55
N GLU A 93 -4.47 5.74 11.63
CA GLU A 93 -4.36 6.51 12.87
C GLU A 93 -5.00 7.89 12.75
N ASP A 94 -5.44 8.45 13.89
CA ASP A 94 -6.04 9.80 13.97
C ASP A 94 -5.07 10.92 13.55
N SER A 95 -3.77 10.65 13.53
CA SER A 95 -2.74 11.54 12.99
C SER A 95 -2.82 11.71 11.47
N GLY A 96 -3.61 10.89 10.79
CA GLY A 96 -3.68 10.86 9.33
C GLY A 96 -2.67 9.89 8.70
N LYS A 97 -2.12 8.94 9.47
CA LYS A 97 -1.20 7.94 8.93
C LYS A 97 -1.86 7.09 7.86
N GLY A 98 -1.37 7.22 6.62
CA GLY A 98 -1.82 6.44 5.48
C GLY A 98 -0.97 5.20 5.24
N ILE A 99 -1.63 4.05 5.09
CA ILE A 99 -1.00 2.83 4.59
C ILE A 99 -1.52 2.54 3.19
N TYR A 100 -0.59 2.56 2.25
CA TYR A 100 -0.82 2.11 0.90
C TYR A 100 -0.46 0.63 0.79
N LEU A 101 -1.37 -0.21 0.31
CA LEU A 101 -1.09 -1.60 0.01
C LEU A 101 -1.00 -1.77 -1.50
N LEU A 102 0.14 -2.28 -1.98
CA LEU A 102 0.33 -2.70 -3.36
C LEU A 102 0.42 -4.23 -3.41
N LEU A 103 -0.53 -4.84 -4.10
CA LEU A 103 -0.60 -6.29 -4.22
C LEU A 103 -1.38 -6.75 -5.46
N PRO A 104 -1.30 -8.02 -5.86
CA PRO A 104 -2.22 -8.57 -6.86
C PRO A 104 -3.67 -8.51 -6.39
N LYS A 105 -4.62 -8.21 -7.30
CA LYS A 105 -6.06 -8.15 -6.97
C LYS A 105 -6.60 -9.47 -6.39
N THR A 106 -6.08 -10.61 -6.87
CA THR A 106 -6.41 -11.93 -6.32
C THR A 106 -5.98 -12.05 -4.87
N LEU A 107 -4.79 -11.58 -4.53
CA LEU A 107 -4.26 -11.60 -3.17
C LEU A 107 -5.09 -10.71 -2.23
N LEU A 108 -5.62 -9.58 -2.72
CA LEU A 108 -6.46 -8.69 -1.92
C LEU A 108 -7.72 -9.42 -1.44
N THR A 109 -8.37 -10.09 -2.38
CA THR A 109 -9.57 -10.90 -2.08
C THR A 109 -9.23 -12.03 -1.11
N GLU A 110 -8.12 -12.73 -1.34
CA GLU A 110 -7.66 -13.81 -0.46
C GLU A 110 -7.33 -13.34 0.95
N LEU A 111 -6.74 -12.15 1.11
CA LEU A 111 -6.41 -11.57 2.41
C LEU A 111 -7.66 -11.10 3.15
N ARG A 112 -8.60 -10.43 2.48
CA ARG A 112 -9.89 -10.05 3.07
C ARG A 112 -10.65 -11.30 3.56
N GLN A 113 -10.69 -12.37 2.76
CA GLN A 113 -11.26 -13.65 3.19
C GLN A 113 -10.51 -14.28 4.37
N TYR A 114 -9.18 -14.29 4.33
CA TYR A 114 -8.34 -14.84 5.39
C TYR A 114 -8.61 -14.17 6.74
N PHE A 115 -8.79 -12.84 6.74
CA PHE A 115 -9.11 -12.08 7.95
C PHE A 115 -10.61 -12.00 8.27
N SER A 116 -11.47 -12.67 7.49
CA SER A 116 -12.94 -12.62 7.62
C SER A 116 -13.48 -11.19 7.59
N ILE A 117 -12.94 -10.38 6.68
CA ILE A 117 -13.39 -9.02 6.42
C ILE A 117 -14.54 -9.10 5.41
N GLU A 118 -15.73 -8.64 5.81
CA GLU A 118 -16.88 -8.52 4.91
C GLU A 118 -16.62 -7.37 3.92
N ASN A 119 -16.83 -7.61 2.62
CA ASN A 119 -16.87 -6.50 1.67
C ASN A 119 -18.25 -5.85 1.86
N ASP A 120 -18.28 -4.65 2.45
CA ASP A 120 -19.48 -3.82 2.52
C ASP A 120 -19.87 -3.31 1.13
#